data_AF-A0A7V2UK85-F1
#
_entry.id   AF-A0A7V2UK85-F1
#
_cell.length_a   1.000
_cell.length_b   1.000
_cell.length_c   1.000
_cell.angle_alpha   90.00
_cell.angle_beta   90.00
_cell.angle_gamma   90.00
#
_symmetry.space_group_name_H-M   'P 1'
#
loop_
_entity.id
_entity.type
_entity.pdbx_description
1 polymer ?
#
loop_
_entity_poly.entity_id
_entity_poly.type
_entity_poly.pdbx_seq_one_letter_code
_entity_poly.pdbx_strand_id
1 'polypeptide(L)' 'MEANLFGYTEAQIAQFGLTFGVGAFVLYMMFIVFNLARESKAGKFGTFVIFLVLSLGMLGFLAKNVIKWILDI' A
#
# COMPACT_ATOMS: atom_id res chain seq x y z
N MET A 1 -22.60 21.75 13.56
CA MET A 1 -23.10 20.58 14.31
C MET A 1 -21.97 19.60 14.37
N GLU A 2 -21.36 19.42 15.55
CA GLU A 2 -20.35 18.38 15.78
C GLU A 2 -21.07 17.02 15.73
N ALA A 3 -21.06 16.37 14.56
CA ALA A 3 -21.57 15.02 14.40
C ALA A 3 -20.56 14.05 15.04
N ASN A 4 -20.71 13.83 16.34
CA ASN A 4 -19.89 12.91 17.11
C ASN A 4 -20.47 11.50 16.97
N LEU A 5 -19.86 10.65 16.15
CA LEU A 5 -20.18 9.23 16.10
C LEU A 5 -19.29 8.52 17.12
N PHE A 6 -19.87 7.97 18.19
CA PHE A 6 -19.14 7.28 19.27
C PHE A 6 -18.08 8.11 20.02
N GLY A 7 -18.20 9.45 20.01
CA GLY A 7 -17.25 10.34 20.70
C GLY A 7 -15.98 10.67 19.90
N TYR A 8 -15.90 10.23 18.64
CA TYR A 8 -14.89 10.64 17.68
C TYR A 8 -15.51 11.56 16.63
N THR A 9 -14.70 12.51 16.13
CA THR A 9 -15.10 13.34 14.99
C THR A 9 -15.18 12.50 13.72
N GLU A 10 -16.08 12.83 12.80
CA GLU A 10 -16.16 12.17 11.48
C GLU A 10 -14.79 12.17 10.77
N ALA A 11 -14.04 13.26 10.93
CA ALA A 11 -12.69 13.41 10.38
C ALA A 11 -11.69 12.39 10.97
N GLN A 12 -11.75 12.10 12.27
CA GLN A 12 -10.87 11.10 12.89
C GLN A 12 -11.17 9.68 12.40
N ILE A 13 -12.45 9.32 12.30
CA ILE A 13 -12.87 8.01 11.80
C ILE A 13 -12.48 7.87 10.32
N ALA A 14 -12.68 8.92 9.52
CA ALA A 14 -12.28 8.94 8.12
C ALA A 14 -10.76 8.83 7.95
N GLN A 15 -9.98 9.56 8.75
CA GLN A 15 -8.52 9.47 8.72
C GLN A 15 -8.04 8.07 9.07
N PHE A 16 -8.59 7.47 10.13
CA PHE A 16 -8.24 6.10 10.51
C PHE A 16 -8.60 5.09 9.41
N GLY A 17 -9.79 5.20 8.83
CA GLY A 17 -10.24 4.37 7.72
C GLY A 17 -9.37 4.54 6.46
N LEU A 18 -8.93 5.76 6.16
CA LEU A 18 -8.04 6.05 5.03
C LEU A 18 -6.64 5.49 5.28
N THR A 19 -6.03 5.76 6.44
CA THR A 19 -4.68 5.26 6.74
C THR A 19 -4.63 3.75 6.79
N PHE A 20 -5.53 3.12 7.53
CA PHE A 20 -5.54 1.67 7.69
C PHE A 20 -6.09 0.96 6.46
N GLY A 21 -7.20 1.45 5.89
CA GLY A 21 -7.83 0.85 4.71
C GLY A 21 -6.94 0.92 3.47
N VAL A 22 -6.35 2.08 3.18
CA VAL A 22 -5.41 2.21 2.04
C VAL A 22 -4.14 1.40 2.30
N GLY A 23 -3.60 1.42 3.52
CA GLY A 23 -2.42 0.61 3.87
C GLY A 23 -2.65 -0.90 3.66
N ALA A 24 -3.79 -1.42 4.13
CA ALA A 24 -4.17 -2.80 3.93
C ALA A 24 -4.37 -3.14 2.44
N PHE A 25 -4.97 -2.23 1.67
CA PHE A 25 -5.16 -2.41 0.23
C PHE A 25 -3.84 -2.47 -0.53
N VAL A 26 -2.86 -1.64 -0.15
CA VAL A 26 -1.50 -1.66 -0.73
C VAL A 26 -0.78 -2.97 -0.42
N LEU A 27 -0.90 -3.50 0.80
CA LEU A 27 -0.35 -4.81 1.15
C LEU A 27 -1.01 -5.93 0.34
N TYR A 28 -2.32 -5.86 0.12
CA TYR A 28 -3.02 -6.83 -0.72
C TYR A 28 -2.56 -6.77 -2.19
N MET A 29 -2.29 -5.58 -2.72
CA MET A 29 -1.69 -5.42 -4.06
C MET A 29 -0.30 -6.06 -4.15
N MET A 30 0.54 -5.92 -3.12
CA MET A 30 1.84 -6.62 -3.05
C MET A 30 1.68 -8.15 -3.10
N PHE A 31 0.69 -8.69 -2.39
CA PHE A 31 0.39 -10.12 -2.43
C PHE A 31 -0.05 -10.58 -3.82
N ILE A 32 -0.91 -9.81 -4.50
CA ILE A 32 -1.34 -10.11 -5.87
C ILE A 32 -0.15 -10.08 -6.84
N VAL A 33 0.72 -9.07 -6.76
CA VAL A 33 1.90 -8.97 -7.65
C VAL A 33 2.85 -10.16 -7.45
N PHE A 34 3.05 -10.59 -6.21
CA PHE A 34 3.83 -11.80 -5.92
C PHE A 34 3.22 -13.04 -6.56
N ASN A 35 1.90 -13.21 -6.46
CA ASN A 35 1.20 -14.33 -7.05
C ASN A 35 1.23 -14.27 -8.59
N LEU A 36 1.00 -13.09 -9.16
CA LEU A 36 1.05 -12.83 -10.59
C LEU A 36 2.44 -13.13 -11.17
N ALA A 37 3.51 -12.70 -10.50
CA ALA A 37 4.88 -12.96 -10.95
C ALA A 37 5.15 -14.48 -11.05
N ARG A 38 4.62 -15.27 -10.11
CA ARG A 38 4.74 -16.75 -10.14
C ARG A 38 3.85 -17.39 -11.20
N GLU A 39 2.67 -16.87 -11.44
CA GLU A 39 1.67 -17.45 -12.34
C GLU A 39 1.86 -17.01 -13.81
N SER A 40 2.61 -15.94 -14.07
CA SER A 40 2.79 -15.34 -15.39
C SER A 40 3.46 -16.23 -16.44
N LYS A 41 3.93 -17.44 -16.09
CA LYS A 41 4.65 -18.40 -16.97
C LYS A 41 5.84 -17.81 -17.74
N ALA A 42 6.22 -16.57 -17.45
CA ALA A 42 7.47 -15.99 -17.86
C ALA A 42 8.54 -16.87 -17.22
N GLY A 43 9.52 -17.37 -17.98
CA GLY A 43 10.56 -18.24 -17.42
C GLY A 43 11.28 -17.60 -16.23
N LYS A 44 12.22 -18.30 -15.60
CA LYS A 44 12.90 -17.84 -14.36
C LYS A 44 13.37 -16.37 -14.40
N PHE A 45 13.87 -15.91 -15.55
CA PHE A 45 14.29 -14.52 -15.75
C PHE A 45 13.12 -13.54 -15.87
N GLY A 46 12.05 -13.92 -16.57
CA GLY A 46 10.88 -13.07 -16.76
C GLY A 46 10.09 -12.85 -15.48
N THR A 47 9.88 -13.89 -14.67
CA THR A 47 9.28 -13.75 -13.32
C THR A 47 10.12 -12.83 -12.43
N PHE A 48 11.46 -12.93 -12.51
CA PHE A 48 12.36 -12.05 -11.76
C PHE A 48 12.19 -10.59 -12.17
N VAL A 49 12.17 -10.29 -13.48
CA VAL A 49 12.00 -8.92 -13.99
C VAL A 49 10.60 -8.38 -13.68
N ILE A 50 9.55 -9.18 -13.84
CA ILE A 50 8.16 -8.80 -13.51
C ILE A 50 8.05 -8.45 -12.03
N PHE A 51 8.60 -9.30 -11.16
CA PHE A 51 8.64 -9.04 -9.73
C PHE A 51 9.42 -7.77 -9.41
N LEU A 52 10.61 -7.57 -9.98
CA LEU A 52 11.45 -6.41 -9.70
C LEU A 52 10.79 -5.10 -10.15
N VAL A 53 10.28 -5.02 -11.38
CA VAL A 53 9.64 -3.81 -11.92
C VAL A 53 8.33 -3.48 -11.21
N LEU A 54 7.46 -4.47 -10.99
CA LEU A 54 6.17 -4.23 -10.33
C LEU A 54 6.35 -3.91 -8.84
N SER A 55 7.28 -4.58 -8.17
CA SER A 55 7.58 -4.30 -6.75
C SER A 55 8.29 -2.95 -6.57
N LEU A 56 9.12 -2.52 -7.52
CA LEU A 56 9.78 -1.21 -7.47
C LEU A 56 8.78 -0.06 -7.41
N GLY A 57 7.69 -0.11 -8.19
CA GLY A 57 6.65 0.92 -8.16
C GLY A 57 5.98 1.05 -6.79
N MET A 58 5.66 -0.08 -6.16
CA MET A 58 5.07 -0.09 -4.82
C MET A 58 6.09 0.21 -3.71
N LEU A 59 7.34 -0.25 -3.84
CA LEU A 59 8.43 0.09 -2.95
C LEU A 59 8.72 1.60 -2.96
N GLY A 60 8.64 2.26 -4.11
CA GLY A 60 8.75 3.71 -4.21
C GLY A 60 7.62 4.43 -3.47
N PHE A 61 6.39 3.93 -3.56
CA PHE A 61 5.26 4.44 -2.79
C PHE A 61 5.47 4.26 -1.27
N LEU A 62 5.92 3.10 -0.82
CA LEU A 62 6.25 2.84 0.58
C LEU A 62 7.42 3.72 1.05
N ALA A 63 8.50 3.81 0.28
CA ALA A 63 9.67 4.64 0.58
C ALA A 63 9.29 6.10 0.76
N LYS A 64 8.44 6.66 -0.11
CA LYS A 64 7.87 8.01 0.07
C LYS A 64 7.19 8.15 1.43
N ASN A 65 6.32 7.22 1.80
CA ASN A 65 5.60 7.29 3.08
C ASN A 65 6.55 7.20 4.28
N VAL A 66 7.58 6.36 4.21
CA VAL A 66 8.62 6.25 5.25
C VAL A 66 9.46 7.51 5.32
N ILE A 67 9.86 8.08 4.19
CA ILE A 67 10.64 9.32 4.11
C ILE A 67 9.83 10.48 4.69
N LYS A 68 8.54 10.57 4.37
CA LYS A 68 7.60 11.53 4.97
C LYS A 68 7.53 11.40 6.49
N TRP A 69 7.48 10.16 6.99
CA TRP A 69 7.46 9.90 8.42
C TRP A 69 8.79 10.26 9.11
N ILE A 70 9.93 9.99 8.48
CA ILE A 70 11.26 10.34 9.01
C ILE A 70 11.49 11.85 8.98
N LEU A 71 11.04 12.54 7.93
CA LEU A 71 11.18 13.99 7.77
C LEU A 71 10.07 14.79 8.47
N ASP A 72 9.08 14.11 9.07
CA ASP A 72 7.91 14.69 9.74
C ASP A 72 7.09 15.64 8.84
N ILE A 73 6.90 15.25 7.55
CA ILE A 73 6.18 15.99 6.48
C ILE A 73 5.09 15.15 5.80
#